data_AF-A0A0A6P9N4-F1
#
_entry.id   AF-A0A0A6P9N4-F1
#
_cell.length_a   1.000
_cell.length_b   1.000
_cell.length_c   1.000
_cell.angle_alpha   90.00
_cell.angle_beta   90.00
_cell.angle_gamma   90.00
#
_symmetry.space_group_name_H-M   'P 1'
#
loop_
_entity.id
_entity.type
_entity.pdbx_description
1 polymer ?
#
loop_
_entity_poly.entity_id
_entity_poly.type
_entity_poly.pdbx_seq_one_letter_code
_entity_poly.pdbx_strand_id
1 'polypeptide(L)'
;MCILMKLSDFESKLIDALIKDDPEEETIRNQLVNARVEKREYTGVGLYTDIIVSENNKKISKSNRYIQETPKAHLVHPKLKDGAGALLWFNEGYVSTLECYTYEGDWPENESLFAIST
;
A
#
# COMPACT_ATOMS: atom_id res chain seq x y z
N MET A 1 -20.05 0.10 -16.70
CA MET A 1 -18.82 -0.63 -17.08
C MET A 1 -17.78 -0.28 -16.05
N CYS A 2 -17.49 -1.17 -15.08
CA CYS A 2 -16.45 -0.90 -14.09
C CYS A 2 -15.09 -1.09 -14.77
N ILE A 3 -14.29 -0.03 -14.83
CA ILE A 3 -12.92 -0.11 -15.34
C ILE A 3 -12.12 -0.92 -14.30
N LEU A 4 -11.51 -2.01 -14.75
CA LEU A 4 -10.57 -2.79 -13.94
C LEU A 4 -9.28 -1.98 -13.81
N MET A 5 -9.08 -1.33 -12.67
CA MET A 5 -7.81 -0.66 -12.34
C MET A 5 -6.87 -1.67 -11.66
N LYS A 6 -5.60 -1.61 -12.01
CA LYS A 6 -4.54 -2.40 -11.36
C LYS A 6 -3.72 -1.52 -10.42
N LEU A 7 -2.97 -2.16 -9.54
CA LEU A 7 -1.92 -1.49 -8.78
C LEU A 7 -0.90 -0.87 -9.74
N SER A 8 -0.42 0.32 -9.41
CA SER A 8 0.67 0.97 -10.12
C SER A 8 2.01 0.32 -9.74
N ASP A 9 3.04 0.56 -10.54
CA ASP A 9 4.39 0.06 -10.23
C ASP A 9 4.90 0.58 -8.88
N PHE A 10 4.51 1.81 -8.49
CA PHE A 10 4.83 2.39 -7.19
C PHE A 10 4.15 1.61 -6.07
N GLU A 11 2.83 1.42 -6.17
CA GLU A 11 2.04 0.72 -5.14
C GLU A 11 2.49 -0.73 -4.97
N SER A 12 2.75 -1.45 -6.07
CA SER A 12 3.26 -2.82 -6.00
C SER A 12 4.61 -2.90 -5.31
N LYS A 13 5.57 -2.03 -5.65
CA LYS A 13 6.89 -2.00 -4.99
C LYS A 13 6.78 -1.62 -3.51
N LEU A 14 5.90 -0.68 -3.19
CA LEU A 14 5.69 -0.24 -1.81
C LEU A 14 5.06 -1.34 -0.96
N ILE A 15 4.05 -2.03 -1.49
CA ILE A 15 3.46 -3.19 -0.81
C ILE A 15 4.51 -4.27 -0.61
N ASP A 16 5.31 -4.59 -1.63
CA ASP A 16 6.40 -5.57 -1.52
C ASP A 16 7.41 -5.22 -0.43
N ALA A 17 7.73 -3.93 -0.27
CA ALA A 17 8.59 -3.44 0.80
C ALA A 17 7.92 -3.55 2.18
N LEU A 18 6.64 -3.19 2.30
CA LEU A 18 5.89 -3.23 3.56
C LEU A 18 5.75 -4.67 4.08
N ILE A 19 5.47 -5.63 3.21
CA ILE A 19 5.21 -7.02 3.60
C ILE A 19 6.48 -7.84 3.83
N LYS A 20 7.65 -7.28 3.50
CA LYS A 20 8.93 -7.96 3.63
C LYS A 20 9.14 -8.40 5.09
N ASP A 21 9.50 -9.66 5.28
CA ASP A 21 9.70 -10.27 6.60
C ASP A 21 8.42 -10.28 7.48
N ASP A 22 7.23 -10.08 6.89
CA ASP A 22 5.97 -10.36 7.58
C ASP A 22 5.79 -11.89 7.64
N PRO A 23 5.39 -12.48 8.79
CA PRO A 23 5.17 -13.92 8.90
C PRO A 23 4.15 -14.47 7.89
N GLU A 24 3.32 -13.61 7.31
CA GLU A 24 2.27 -13.97 6.36
C GLU A 24 2.56 -13.43 4.94
N GLU A 25 3.80 -13.00 4.66
CA GLU A 25 4.22 -12.41 3.39
C GLU A 25 3.71 -13.19 2.16
N GLU A 26 3.93 -14.50 2.12
CA GLU A 26 3.48 -15.35 1.01
C GLU A 26 1.95 -15.34 0.84
N THR A 27 1.22 -15.37 1.96
CA THR A 27 -0.25 -15.30 1.93
C THR A 27 -0.72 -13.96 1.39
N ILE A 28 -0.07 -12.86 1.80
CA ILE A 28 -0.37 -11.51 1.33
C ILE A 28 -0.06 -11.37 -0.16
N ARG A 29 1.10 -11.86 -0.63
CA ARG A 29 1.45 -11.90 -2.06
C ARG A 29 0.40 -12.65 -2.89
N ASN A 30 -0.04 -13.81 -2.40
CA ASN A 30 -1.08 -14.59 -3.08
C ASN A 30 -2.43 -13.86 -3.16
N GLN A 31 -2.80 -13.08 -2.14
CA GLN A 31 -4.00 -12.24 -2.20
C GLN A 31 -3.91 -11.19 -3.33
N LEU A 32 -2.71 -10.67 -3.60
CA LEU A 32 -2.46 -9.59 -4.54
C LEU A 32 -2.34 -10.02 -6.01
N VAL A 33 -2.10 -11.30 -6.30
CA VAL A 33 -1.90 -11.84 -7.67
C VAL A 33 -3.00 -11.42 -8.65
N ASN A 34 -4.25 -11.45 -8.19
CA ASN A 34 -5.43 -11.08 -8.98
C ASN A 34 -6.18 -9.88 -8.37
N ALA A 35 -5.50 -9.08 -7.56
CA ALA A 35 -6.12 -7.91 -6.95
C ALA A 35 -6.41 -6.84 -8.00
N ARG A 36 -7.43 -6.02 -7.71
CA ARG A 36 -7.74 -4.82 -8.47
C ARG A 36 -7.86 -3.64 -7.54
N VAL A 37 -7.53 -2.47 -8.05
CA VAL A 37 -7.81 -1.21 -7.37
C VAL A 37 -9.28 -0.87 -7.61
N GLU A 38 -10.00 -0.57 -6.53
CA GLU A 38 -11.36 -0.07 -6.58
C GLU A 38 -11.39 1.44 -6.79
N LYS A 39 -10.63 2.18 -5.98
CA LYS A 39 -10.48 3.62 -6.10
C LYS A 39 -9.14 4.09 -5.54
N ARG A 40 -8.76 5.30 -5.97
CA ARG A 40 -7.67 6.10 -5.40
C ARG A 40 -8.25 7.41 -4.91
N GLU A 41 -7.97 7.77 -3.67
CA GLU A 41 -8.43 9.00 -3.04
C GLU A 41 -7.22 9.82 -2.58
N TYR A 42 -6.95 10.91 -3.30
CA TYR A 42 -5.90 11.86 -2.98
C TYR A 42 -6.45 12.90 -2.00
N THR A 43 -5.84 13.02 -0.82
CA THR A 43 -6.32 13.90 0.26
C THR A 43 -5.64 15.27 0.28
N GLY A 44 -4.73 15.51 -0.68
CA GLY A 44 -3.81 16.65 -0.68
C GLY A 44 -2.49 16.33 0.02
N VAL A 45 -2.51 15.59 1.13
CA VAL A 45 -1.31 15.20 1.92
C VAL A 45 -1.02 13.70 1.88
N GLY A 46 -1.81 12.94 1.12
CA GLY A 46 -1.67 11.50 1.04
C GLY A 46 -2.53 10.87 -0.05
N LEU A 47 -2.52 9.55 -0.04
CA LEU A 47 -3.23 8.68 -0.97
C LEU A 47 -3.81 7.48 -0.22
N TYR A 48 -5.10 7.23 -0.41
CA TYR A 48 -5.71 5.92 -0.11
C TYR A 48 -5.98 5.18 -1.40
N THR A 49 -5.44 3.97 -1.52
CA THR A 49 -5.74 3.03 -2.60
C THR A 49 -6.52 1.87 -2.04
N ASP A 50 -7.81 1.81 -2.36
CA ASP A 50 -8.67 0.69 -1.97
C ASP A 50 -8.48 -0.47 -2.93
N ILE A 51 -8.26 -1.66 -2.37
CA ILE A 51 -7.85 -2.87 -3.05
C ILE A 51 -8.91 -3.94 -2.82
N ILE A 52 -9.34 -4.57 -3.91
CA ILE A 52 -10.23 -5.72 -3.88
C ILE A 52 -9.44 -6.96 -4.24
N VAL A 53 -9.50 -7.94 -3.34
CA VAL A 53 -8.92 -9.28 -3.53
C VAL A 53 -10.03 -10.33 -3.60
N SER A 54 -9.72 -11.52 -4.12
CA SER A 54 -10.68 -12.63 -4.17
C SER A 54 -10.93 -13.22 -2.79
N GLU A 55 -12.20 -13.42 -2.42
CA GLU A 55 -12.59 -14.08 -1.17
C GLU A 55 -12.17 -15.56 -1.12
N ASN A 56 -11.91 -16.18 -2.28
CA ASN A 56 -11.37 -17.54 -2.36
C ASN A 56 -9.89 -17.62 -1.91
N ASN A 57 -9.22 -16.48 -1.73
CA ASN A 57 -7.85 -16.47 -1.21
C ASN A 57 -7.83 -16.86 0.27
N LYS A 58 -6.69 -17.41 0.71
CA LYS A 58 -6.45 -17.69 2.12
C LYS A 58 -6.41 -16.38 2.91
N LYS A 59 -7.13 -16.35 4.04
CA LYS A 59 -7.09 -15.24 5.00
C LYS A 59 -5.79 -15.23 5.78
N ILE A 60 -5.32 -14.04 6.14
CA ILE A 60 -4.34 -13.88 7.19
C ILE A 60 -4.97 -14.17 8.56
N SER A 61 -4.15 -14.61 9.51
CA SER A 61 -4.53 -15.06 10.84
C SER A 61 -5.13 -13.96 11.72
N LYS A 62 -4.60 -12.73 11.64
CA LYS A 62 -5.14 -11.57 12.34
C LYS A 62 -5.98 -10.73 11.39
N SER A 63 -7.30 -10.82 11.53
CA SER A 63 -8.26 -10.30 10.55
C SER A 63 -8.23 -8.79 10.37
N ASN A 64 -8.09 -8.03 11.46
CA ASN A 64 -8.07 -6.57 11.45
C ASN A 64 -6.74 -6.09 12.02
N ARG A 65 -5.80 -5.84 11.13
CA ARG A 65 -4.49 -5.27 11.44
C ARG A 65 -4.07 -4.33 10.32
N TYR A 66 -3.01 -3.59 10.59
CA TYR A 66 -2.25 -2.92 9.55
C TYR A 66 -0.78 -3.26 9.77
N ILE A 67 -0.01 -3.23 8.69
CA ILE A 67 1.45 -3.23 8.76
C ILE A 67 1.86 -1.76 8.82
N GLN A 68 2.44 -1.34 9.94
CA GLN A 68 2.97 0.01 10.16
C GLN A 68 4.49 0.01 10.25
N GLU A 69 5.06 1.10 9.79
CA GLU A 69 6.44 1.49 10.08
C GLU A 69 6.72 1.55 11.57
N THR A 70 7.52 0.61 12.05
CA THR A 70 8.78 0.99 12.72
C THR A 70 9.78 -0.17 12.62
N PRO A 71 10.90 -0.05 11.88
CA PRO A 71 11.15 0.65 10.63
C PRO A 71 11.11 -0.34 9.44
N LYS A 72 10.28 -0.12 8.41
CA LYS A 72 10.26 -1.04 7.23
C LYS A 72 10.14 -0.37 5.85
N ALA A 73 9.54 0.82 5.70
CA ALA A 73 9.47 1.47 4.39
C ALA A 73 9.31 3.00 4.47
N HIS A 74 10.41 3.76 4.46
CA HIS A 74 10.39 5.22 4.36
C HIS A 74 10.37 5.66 2.88
N LEU A 75 9.47 6.58 2.52
CA LEU A 75 9.31 7.09 1.16
C LEU A 75 10.06 8.41 0.97
N VAL A 76 11.03 8.42 0.06
CA VAL A 76 11.82 9.61 -0.29
C VAL A 76 11.36 10.16 -1.62
N HIS A 77 11.11 11.47 -1.69
CA HIS A 77 10.72 12.15 -2.92
C HIS A 77 11.41 13.52 -3.03
N PRO A 78 11.87 13.97 -4.20
CA PRO A 78 12.58 15.26 -4.34
C PRO A 78 11.81 16.50 -3.88
N LYS A 79 10.46 16.42 -3.87
CA LYS A 79 9.57 17.49 -3.39
C LYS A 79 9.22 17.40 -1.90
N LEU A 80 9.58 16.32 -1.20
CA LEU A 80 9.28 16.11 0.22
C LEU A 80 10.57 16.16 1.01
N LYS A 81 10.74 17.22 1.82
CA LYS A 81 11.95 17.40 2.63
C LYS A 81 12.11 16.28 3.66
N ASP A 82 11.02 15.95 4.35
CA ASP A 82 11.02 14.96 5.43
C ASP A 82 10.54 13.58 4.97
N GLY A 83 10.07 13.48 3.73
CA GLY A 83 9.59 12.24 3.12
C GLY A 83 8.11 11.95 3.38
N ALA A 84 7.75 10.68 3.23
CA ALA A 84 6.42 10.15 3.47
C ALA A 84 6.51 8.76 4.11
N GLY A 85 5.40 8.31 4.69
CA GLY A 85 5.23 6.96 5.19
C GLY A 85 4.06 6.23 4.53
N ALA A 86 3.96 4.94 4.83
CA ALA A 86 2.89 4.10 4.31
C ALA A 86 2.41 3.01 5.27
N LEU A 87 1.14 2.62 5.12
CA LEU A 87 0.47 1.55 5.85
C LEU A 87 -0.24 0.60 4.87
N LEU A 88 -0.18 -0.70 5.15
CA LEU A 88 -1.04 -1.68 4.48
C LEU A 88 -2.08 -2.19 5.45
N TRP A 89 -3.35 -1.89 5.18
CA TRP A 89 -4.49 -2.27 5.99
C TRP A 89 -5.06 -3.62 5.55
N PHE A 90 -5.55 -4.35 6.55
CA PHE A 90 -6.25 -5.61 6.37
C PHE A 90 -7.63 -5.53 7.04
N ASN A 91 -8.65 -5.98 6.33
CA ASN A 91 -10.01 -6.11 6.82
C ASN A 91 -10.49 -7.55 6.65
N GLU A 92 -11.03 -8.14 7.72
CA GLU A 92 -11.51 -9.53 7.75
C GLU A 92 -10.51 -10.60 7.25
N GLY A 93 -9.21 -10.29 7.34
CA GLY A 93 -8.12 -11.17 6.91
C GLY A 93 -7.69 -10.99 5.45
N TYR A 94 -8.14 -9.94 4.79
CA TYR A 94 -7.78 -9.61 3.41
C TYR A 94 -7.12 -8.22 3.34
N VAL A 95 -6.14 -8.06 2.43
CA VAL A 95 -5.64 -6.73 2.06
C VAL A 95 -6.82 -5.85 1.65
N SER A 96 -6.92 -4.66 2.23
CA SER A 96 -8.03 -3.73 1.98
C SER A 96 -7.56 -2.41 1.39
N THR A 97 -6.54 -1.78 1.98
CA THR A 97 -6.17 -0.41 1.61
C THR A 97 -4.68 -0.20 1.77
N LEU A 98 -4.04 0.37 0.76
CA LEU A 98 -2.71 0.98 0.89
C LEU A 98 -2.91 2.47 1.20
N GLU A 99 -2.42 2.91 2.35
CA GLU A 99 -2.42 4.32 2.74
C GLU A 99 -1.01 4.87 2.66
N CYS A 100 -0.86 6.05 2.07
CA CYS A 100 0.38 6.81 2.09
C CYS A 100 0.13 8.23 2.61
N TYR A 101 1.07 8.78 3.36
CA TYR A 101 0.97 10.12 3.94
C TYR A 101 2.32 10.83 3.93
N THR A 102 2.34 12.13 3.63
CA THR A 102 3.53 12.97 3.81
C THR A 102 3.75 13.25 5.30
N TYR A 103 5.00 13.39 5.74
CA TYR A 103 5.25 13.92 7.08
C TYR A 103 5.07 15.45 7.12
N GLU A 104 5.43 16.13 6.02
CA GLU A 104 5.14 17.54 5.77
C GLU A 104 4.90 17.81 4.27
N GLY A 105 4.04 18.77 3.94
CA GLY A 105 3.76 19.23 2.57
C GLY A 105 2.72 18.38 1.81
N ASP A 106 2.48 18.75 0.56
CA ASP A 106 1.48 18.09 -0.29
C ASP A 106 2.01 16.78 -0.89
N TRP A 107 1.11 15.82 -1.10
CA TRP A 107 1.40 14.59 -1.81
C TRP A 107 1.85 14.90 -3.25
N PRO A 108 3.02 14.40 -3.69
CA PRO A 108 3.53 14.69 -5.01
C PRO A 108 2.65 14.14 -6.15
N GLU A 109 2.44 14.94 -7.20
CA GLU A 109 1.71 14.53 -8.40
C GLU A 109 2.34 13.36 -9.18
N ASN A 110 3.66 13.16 -9.02
CA ASN A 110 4.38 12.11 -9.75
C ASN A 110 4.98 11.07 -8.81
N GLU A 111 4.19 10.02 -8.56
CA GLU A 111 4.57 8.91 -7.68
C GLU A 111 5.77 8.11 -8.21
N SER A 112 6.10 8.18 -9.50
CA SER A 112 7.22 7.41 -10.08
C SER A 112 8.59 7.87 -9.58
N LEU A 113 8.67 9.03 -8.92
CA LEU A 113 9.89 9.61 -8.37
C LEU A 113 10.12 9.20 -6.90
N PHE A 114 9.19 8.48 -6.28
CA PHE A 114 9.41 7.93 -4.96
C PHE A 114 10.50 6.84 -5.01
N ALA A 115 11.47 6.97 -4.12
CA ALA A 115 12.35 5.90 -3.72
C ALA A 115 11.87 5.30 -2.40
N ILE A 116 11.95 3.98 -2.28
CA ILE A 116 11.59 3.25 -1.07
C ILE A 116 12.87 2.88 -0.33
N SER A 117 13.03 3.40 0.88
CA SER A 117 14.14 3.08 1.78
C SER A 117 13.65 2.12 2.86
N THR A 118 14.13 0.89 2.84
CA THR A 118 13.81 -0.19 3.81
C THR A 118 14.96 -0.43 4.77
#